data_AF-A0A925CJG9-F1
#
_entry.id   AF-A0A925CJG9-F1
#
_cell.length_a   1.000
_cell.length_b   1.000
_cell.length_c   1.000
_cell.angle_alpha   90.00
_cell.angle_beta   90.00
_cell.angle_gamma   90.00
#
_symmetry.space_group_name_H-M   'P 1'
#
loop_
_entity.id
_entity.type
_entity.pdbx_description
1 polymer ?
#
loop_
_entity_poly.entity_id
_entity_poly.type
_entity_poly.pdbx_seq_one_letter_code
_entity_poly.pdbx_strand_id
1 'polypeptide(L)' 'KEPTFQQTHLADTHLNPLITSTVEATEEAILNALTMATTVVGRDSHRIDAISLSRLRAILHHQAK' A
#
# COMPACT_ATOMS: atom_id res chain seq x y z
N LYS A 1 21.21 40.20 -7.26
CA LYS A 1 20.24 39.11 -7.50
C LYS A 1 19.21 39.19 -6.41
N GLU A 2 17.93 39.34 -6.74
CA GLU A 2 16.87 39.37 -5.72
C GLU A 2 16.75 37.99 -5.06
N PRO A 3 16.72 37.91 -3.71
CA PRO A 3 16.79 36.64 -2.98
C PRO A 3 15.43 35.97 -2.76
N THR A 4 14.38 36.29 -3.53
CA THR A 4 13.01 35.79 -3.30
C THR A 4 12.30 35.32 -4.58
N PHE A 5 11.32 34.42 -4.40
CA PHE A 5 10.46 33.89 -5.47
C PHE A 5 9.02 33.68 -4.96
N GLN A 6 8.06 33.58 -5.88
CA GLN A 6 6.64 33.35 -5.57
C GLN A 6 6.32 31.85 -5.56
N GLN A 7 5.46 31.40 -4.63
CA GLN A 7 5.01 30.01 -4.51
C GLN A 7 3.48 29.92 -4.44
N THR A 8 2.92 28.94 -5.13
CA THR A 8 1.51 28.53 -4.98
C THR A 8 1.42 27.44 -3.91
N HIS A 9 0.51 27.62 -2.95
CA HIS A 9 0.23 26.66 -1.88
C HIS A 9 -1.20 26.16 -1.98
N LEU A 10 -1.41 24.88 -1.64
CA LEU A 10 -2.74 24.34 -1.41
C LEU A 10 -3.26 24.86 -0.07
N ALA A 11 -4.51 25.31 -0.04
CA ALA A 11 -5.13 25.73 1.22
C ALA A 11 -5.40 24.51 2.11
N ASP A 12 -5.15 24.63 3.41
CA ASP A 12 -5.25 23.53 4.38
C ASP A 12 -6.62 22.84 4.38
N THR A 13 -7.70 23.59 4.11
CA THR A 13 -9.07 23.05 3.98
C THR A 13 -9.23 22.02 2.87
N HIS A 14 -8.28 21.95 1.93
CA HIS A 14 -8.26 21.01 0.80
C HIS A 14 -7.22 19.89 0.99
N LEU A 15 -6.53 19.82 2.14
CA LEU A 15 -5.55 18.76 2.41
C LEU A 15 -6.20 17.43 2.80
N ASN A 16 -7.39 17.45 3.42
CA ASN A 16 -8.03 16.23 3.91
C ASN A 16 -8.16 15.14 2.84
N PRO A 17 -8.61 15.43 1.60
CA PRO A 17 -8.63 14.43 0.53
C PRO A 17 -7.25 13.85 0.20
N LEU A 18 -6.19 14.67 0.15
CA LEU A 18 -4.83 14.18 -0.12
C LEU A 18 -4.30 13.28 1.00
N ILE A 19 -4.58 13.63 2.25
CA ILE A 19 -4.20 12.83 3.42
C ILE A 19 -4.92 11.47 3.36
N THR A 20 -6.24 11.46 3.17
CA THR A 20 -7.02 10.22 3.06
C THR A 20 -6.56 9.38 1.87
N SER A 21 -6.36 9.98 0.69
CA SER A 21 -5.86 9.25 -0.48
C SER A 21 -4.47 8.67 -0.27
N THR A 22 -3.60 9.35 0.48
CA THR A 22 -2.28 8.83 0.81
C THR A 22 -2.38 7.61 1.73
N VAL A 23 -3.29 7.64 2.71
CA VAL A 23 -3.57 6.49 3.58
C VAL A 23 -4.06 5.31 2.76
N GLU A 24 -5.11 5.48 1.95
CA GLU A 24 -5.70 4.42 1.13
C GLU A 24 -4.69 3.85 0.12
N ALA A 25 -3.94 4.71 -0.57
CA ALA A 25 -2.95 4.28 -1.54
C ALA A 25 -1.81 3.48 -0.88
N THR A 26 -1.42 3.84 0.34
CA THR A 26 -0.36 3.13 1.07
C THR A 26 -0.86 1.78 1.58
N GLU A 27 -2.09 1.73 2.10
CA GLU A 27 -2.74 0.47 2.51
C GLU A 27 -2.82 -0.49 1.33
N GLU A 28 -3.37 -0.03 0.21
CA GLU A 28 -3.54 -0.83 -0.99
C GLU A 28 -2.21 -1.26 -1.60
N ALA A 29 -1.17 -0.42 -1.53
CA ALA A 29 0.18 -0.80 -1.99
C ALA A 29 0.76 -2.00 -1.20
N ILE A 30 0.55 -2.04 0.11
CA ILE A 30 1.00 -3.16 0.96
C ILE A 30 0.18 -4.42 0.64
N LEU A 31 -1.14 -4.29 0.52
CA LEU A 31 -2.02 -5.41 0.14
C LEU A 31 -1.62 -5.99 -1.22
N ASN A 32 -1.34 -5.13 -2.19
CA ASN A 32 -0.86 -5.50 -3.51
C ASN A 32 0.50 -6.21 -3.46
N ALA A 33 1.44 -5.72 -2.67
CA ALA A 33 2.74 -6.37 -2.50
C ALA A 33 2.61 -7.80 -1.97
N LEU A 34 1.73 -8.03 -0.98
CA LEU A 34 1.51 -9.36 -0.41
C LEU A 34 0.77 -10.29 -1.37
N THR A 35 -0.27 -9.78 -2.04
CA THR A 35 -1.18 -10.60 -2.87
C THR A 35 -0.62 -10.93 -4.26
N MET A 36 0.30 -10.11 -4.78
CA MET A 36 1.00 -10.37 -6.04
C MET A 36 2.36 -11.06 -5.84
N ALA A 37 2.85 -11.19 -4.60
CA ALA A 37 4.10 -11.88 -4.33
C ALA A 37 4.07 -13.32 -4.86
N THR A 38 5.23 -13.80 -5.27
CA THR A 38 5.43 -15.21 -5.67
C THR A 38 6.30 -15.91 -4.63
N THR A 39 6.14 -17.23 -4.50
CA THR A 39 7.04 -18.04 -3.66
C THR A 39 8.44 -17.96 -4.25
N VAL A 40 9.43 -17.61 -3.42
CA VAL A 40 10.83 -17.48 -3.83
C VAL A 40 11.70 -18.42 -2.99
N VAL A 41 12.69 -19.03 -3.64
CA VAL A 41 13.80 -19.72 -2.97
C VAL A 41 15.06 -18.88 -3.20
N GLY A 42 15.62 -18.35 -2.12
CA GLY A 42 16.79 -17.48 -2.13
C GLY A 42 18.08 -18.22 -1.75
N ARG A 43 19.05 -17.44 -1.26
CA ARG A 43 20.35 -17.93 -0.78
C ARG A 43 20.18 -19.06 0.25
N ASP A 44 21.10 -20.02 0.22
CA ASP A 44 21.15 -21.14 1.19
C ASP A 44 19.85 -21.96 1.22
N SER A 45 19.19 -22.07 0.06
CA SER A 45 17.88 -22.74 -0.10
C SER A 45 16.77 -22.16 0.79
N HIS A 46 16.90 -20.90 1.21
CA HIS A 46 15.92 -20.25 2.06
C HIS A 46 14.64 -19.95 1.27
N ARG A 47 13.56 -20.65 1.60
CA ARG A 47 12.28 -20.53 0.91
C ARG A 47 11.32 -19.64 1.67
N ILE A 48 10.75 -18.66 0.98
CA ILE A 48 9.65 -17.81 1.45
C ILE A 48 8.44 -18.05 0.55
N ASP A 49 7.33 -18.47 1.14
CA ASP A 49 6.09 -18.71 0.41
C ASP A 49 5.27 -17.43 0.25
N ALA A 50 4.65 -17.29 -0.93
CA ALA A 50 3.60 -16.30 -1.13
C ALA A 50 2.36 -16.64 -0.28
N ILE A 51 1.56 -15.61 0.02
CA ILE A 51 0.29 -15.81 0.71
C ILE A 51 -0.68 -16.62 -0.17
N SER A 52 -1.39 -17.56 0.44
CA SER A 52 -2.43 -18.33 -0.26
C SER A 52 -3.69 -17.47 -0.45
N LEU A 53 -3.93 -17.01 -1.69
CA LEU A 53 -5.13 -16.23 -2.03
C LEU A 53 -6.44 -17.01 -1.81
N SER A 54 -6.43 -18.32 -2.03
CA SER A 54 -7.60 -19.17 -1.77
C SER A 54 -7.95 -19.23 -0.28
N ARG A 55 -6.95 -19.37 0.60
CA ARG A 55 -7.14 -19.36 2.06
C ARG A 55 -7.55 -17.97 2.53
N LEU A 56 -6.91 -16.91 2.04
CA LEU A 56 -7.26 -15.53 2.37
C LEU A 56 -8.75 -15.26 2.05
N ARG A 57 -9.20 -15.63 0.85
CA ARG A 57 -10.61 -15.48 0.45
C ARG A 57 -11.56 -16.26 1.35
N ALA A 58 -11.19 -17.49 1.75
CA ALA A 58 -12.00 -18.28 2.67
C ALA A 58 -12.15 -17.61 4.04
N ILE A 59 -11.08 -17.02 4.57
CA ILE A 59 -11.10 -16.27 5.83
C ILE A 59 -12.00 -15.03 5.71
N LEU A 60 -11.85 -14.24 4.63
CA LEU A 60 -12.68 -13.05 4.40
C LEU A 60 -14.17 -13.42 4.30
N HIS A 61 -14.52 -14.50 3.59
CA HIS A 61 -15.90 -14.98 3.54
C HIS A 61 -16.43 -15.46 4.88
N HIS A 62 -15.59 -16.06 5.73
CA HIS A 62 -16.00 -16.47 7.07
C HIS A 62 -16.27 -15.27 7.98
N GLN A 63 -15.47 -14.21 7.88
CA GLN A 63 -15.60 -13.01 8.72
C GLN A 63 -16.71 -12.05 8.26
N ALA A 64 -17.14 -12.17 7.00
CA ALA A 64 -18.26 -11.39 6.46
C ALA A 64 -19.65 -11.93 6.86
N LYS A 65 -19.71 -13.00 7.67
CA LYS A 65 -20.92 -13.57 8.27
C LYS A 65 -20.96 -13.26 9.75
#